data_AF-A0A2D0KCA7-F1
#
_entry.id   AF-A0A2D0KCA7-F1
#
_cell.length_a   1.000
_cell.length_b   1.000
_cell.length_c   1.000
_cell.angle_alpha   90.00
_cell.angle_beta   90.00
_cell.angle_gamma   90.00
#
_symmetry.space_group_name_H-M   'P 1'
#
loop_
_entity.id
_entity.type
_entity.pdbx_description
1 polymer ?
#
loop_
_entity_poly.entity_id
_entity_poly.type
_entity_poly.pdbx_seq_one_letter_code
_entity_poly.pdbx_strand_id
1 'polypeptide(L)'
;MPVHSNAASLISGDVERKNSVWWQGPRYTSADKVVDSLPSSFWEKHSAGLGTKGEGWYDWVREPLWRLQPSEEERDYGHYLLVQRSRDEKQERAYYIVYAGREQADLKTLVQVAGHRWEIESGFEETKGECGLDHYEVRQWPSWYRHITLSLLAHAVLAVLNRSSVYPKFPIDY
;
A
#
# COMPACT_ATOMS: atom_id res chain seq x y z
N MET A 1 5.78 9.60 28.66
CA MET A 1 4.62 9.46 27.75
C MET A 1 5.19 9.05 26.39
N PRO A 2 5.33 7.76 26.06
CA PRO A 2 5.85 7.39 24.76
C PRO A 2 4.74 7.55 23.72
N VAL A 3 5.04 8.37 22.72
CA VAL A 3 4.25 8.50 21.50
C VAL A 3 4.36 7.17 20.76
N HIS A 4 3.25 6.45 20.64
CA HIS A 4 3.14 5.30 19.75
C HIS A 4 3.35 5.79 18.31
N SER A 5 4.58 5.68 17.82
CA SER A 5 4.92 5.89 16.43
C SER A 5 4.22 4.80 15.62
N ASN A 6 3.18 5.16 14.88
CA ASN A 6 2.55 4.30 13.89
C ASN A 6 3.64 3.75 12.98
N ALA A 7 3.83 2.43 13.05
CA ALA A 7 4.73 1.71 12.19
C ALA A 7 4.24 1.85 10.75
N ALA A 8 4.91 2.70 9.97
CA ALA A 8 4.76 2.74 8.53
C ALA A 8 5.21 1.38 7.98
N SER A 9 4.25 0.53 7.67
CA SER A 9 4.39 -0.73 6.97
C SER A 9 4.96 -0.45 5.58
N LEU A 10 6.26 -0.67 5.42
CA LEU A 10 6.91 -0.73 4.13
C LEU A 10 6.32 -1.91 3.36
N ILE A 11 5.34 -1.65 2.48
CA ILE A 11 4.98 -2.55 1.38
C ILE A 11 6.20 -2.55 0.45
N SER A 12 7.10 -3.48 0.69
CA SER A 12 8.34 -3.61 -0.06
C SER A 12 8.05 -4.23 -1.42
N GLY A 13 7.81 -3.38 -2.42
CA GLY A 13 7.88 -3.74 -3.83
C GLY A 13 6.68 -4.54 -4.34
N ASP A 14 6.23 -4.18 -5.53
CA ASP A 14 5.35 -5.01 -6.33
C ASP A 14 6.12 -6.29 -6.66
N VAL A 15 5.64 -7.43 -6.17
CA VAL A 15 6.28 -8.71 -6.48
C VAL A 15 5.76 -9.15 -7.83
N GLU A 16 6.64 -9.21 -8.83
CA GLU A 16 6.25 -9.86 -10.07
C GLU A 16 5.77 -11.27 -9.75
N ARG A 17 4.68 -11.70 -10.39
CA ARG A 17 4.07 -13.04 -10.24
C ARG A 17 5.09 -14.19 -10.17
N LYS A 18 6.22 -14.05 -10.89
CA LYS A 18 7.27 -15.07 -11.04
C LYS A 18 8.44 -14.93 -10.06
N ASN A 19 8.47 -13.89 -9.23
CA ASN A 19 9.52 -13.70 -8.25
C ASN A 19 9.44 -14.78 -7.17
N SER A 20 10.61 -15.27 -6.78
CA SER A 20 10.73 -16.36 -5.82
C SER A 20 10.76 -15.85 -4.39
N VAL A 21 9.94 -16.43 -3.53
CA VAL A 21 9.84 -16.17 -2.09
C VAL A 21 10.27 -17.41 -1.30
N TRP A 22 10.71 -17.21 -0.05
CA TRP A 22 10.94 -18.30 0.88
C TRP A 22 9.64 -18.71 1.54
N TRP A 23 9.21 -19.95 1.28
CA TRP A 23 7.94 -20.48 1.74
C TRP A 23 8.11 -21.88 2.30
N GLN A 24 7.48 -22.15 3.45
CA GLN A 24 7.61 -23.42 4.21
C GLN A 24 9.06 -23.82 4.52
N GLY A 25 9.91 -22.83 4.81
CA GLY A 25 11.34 -23.01 5.10
C GLY A 25 12.24 -22.21 4.14
N PRO A 26 13.56 -22.50 4.13
CA PRO A 26 14.52 -21.86 3.23
C PRO A 26 14.43 -22.41 1.79
N ARG A 27 13.21 -22.55 1.26
CA ARG A 27 12.94 -23.04 -0.09
C ARG A 27 12.35 -21.93 -0.95
N TYR A 28 13.02 -21.65 -2.07
CA TYR A 28 12.52 -20.71 -3.06
C TYR A 28 11.31 -21.30 -3.81
N THR A 29 10.18 -20.61 -3.73
CA THR A 29 8.95 -20.94 -4.45
C THR A 29 8.43 -19.67 -5.11
N SER A 30 7.98 -19.74 -6.36
CA SER A 30 7.39 -18.57 -7.02
C SER A 30 6.05 -18.19 -6.38
N ALA A 31 5.77 -16.89 -6.31
CA ALA A 31 4.59 -16.37 -5.62
C ALA A 31 3.27 -16.95 -6.17
N ASP A 32 3.17 -17.17 -7.48
CA ASP A 32 2.02 -17.84 -8.10
C ASP A 32 1.81 -19.27 -7.61
N LYS A 33 2.87 -20.08 -7.55
CA LYS A 33 2.81 -21.46 -7.05
C LYS A 33 2.41 -21.55 -5.58
N VAL A 34 2.87 -20.59 -4.77
CA VAL A 34 2.42 -20.48 -3.37
C VAL A 34 0.91 -20.29 -3.36
N VAL A 35 0.41 -19.29 -4.08
CA VAL A 35 -1.03 -18.95 -4.11
C VAL A 35 -1.89 -20.07 -4.69
N ASP A 36 -1.45 -20.71 -5.77
CA ASP A 36 -2.18 -21.81 -6.42
C ASP A 36 -2.27 -23.06 -5.53
N SER A 37 -1.38 -23.20 -4.55
CA SER A 37 -1.43 -24.27 -3.56
C SER A 37 -2.36 -23.99 -2.37
N LEU A 38 -2.80 -22.73 -2.20
CA LEU A 38 -3.66 -22.35 -1.08
C LEU A 38 -5.11 -22.82 -1.31
N PRO A 39 -5.77 -23.38 -0.29
CA PRO A 39 -7.19 -23.69 -0.36
C PRO A 39 -8.03 -22.45 -0.63
N SER A 40 -9.16 -22.63 -1.32
CA SER A 40 -10.11 -21.53 -1.56
C SER A 40 -10.67 -20.91 -0.27
N SER A 41 -10.69 -21.66 0.84
CA SER A 41 -11.13 -21.18 2.15
C SER A 41 -10.21 -20.13 2.79
N PHE A 42 -8.98 -19.95 2.29
CA PHE A 42 -8.04 -18.96 2.81
C PHE A 42 -8.26 -17.58 2.18
N TRP A 43 -9.08 -17.51 1.13
CA TRP A 43 -9.44 -16.26 0.49
C TRP A 43 -10.59 -15.60 1.23
N GLU A 44 -10.39 -14.36 1.61
CA GLU A 44 -11.40 -13.54 2.27
C GLU A 44 -11.76 -12.33 1.40
N LYS A 45 -13.04 -11.97 1.44
CA LYS A 45 -13.56 -10.83 0.70
C LYS A 45 -13.38 -9.56 1.52
N HIS A 46 -12.56 -8.64 1.03
CA HIS A 46 -12.35 -7.33 1.66
C HIS A 46 -12.39 -6.20 0.63
N SER A 47 -12.87 -5.04 1.07
CA SER A 47 -12.79 -3.79 0.27
C SER A 47 -11.44 -3.13 0.54
N ALA A 48 -10.77 -2.71 -0.53
CA ALA A 48 -9.48 -2.01 -0.46
C ALA A 48 -9.63 -0.51 -0.09
N GLY A 49 -10.83 -0.08 0.31
CA GLY A 49 -11.14 1.34 0.57
C GLY A 49 -11.86 2.02 -0.59
N LEU A 50 -12.14 3.32 -0.41
CA LEU A 50 -12.82 4.16 -1.40
C LEU A 50 -11.86 4.53 -2.53
N GLY A 51 -11.75 3.68 -3.55
CA GLY A 51 -11.09 4.07 -4.80
C GLY A 51 -11.95 5.04 -5.62
N THR A 52 -11.35 5.78 -6.56
CA THR A 52 -12.10 6.67 -7.50
C THR A 52 -13.13 5.95 -8.38
N LYS A 53 -13.07 4.62 -8.49
CA LYS A 53 -14.05 3.78 -9.21
C LYS A 53 -15.10 3.12 -8.31
N GLY A 54 -15.20 3.53 -7.04
CA GLY A 54 -16.12 2.94 -6.05
C GLY A 54 -15.47 1.80 -5.24
N GLU A 55 -16.23 1.23 -4.30
CA GLU A 55 -15.80 0.11 -3.45
C GLU A 55 -15.45 -1.13 -4.29
N GLY A 56 -14.18 -1.23 -4.68
CA GLY A 56 -13.64 -2.42 -5.32
C GLY A 56 -13.58 -3.55 -4.29
N TRP A 57 -14.54 -4.48 -4.36
CA TRP A 57 -14.49 -5.72 -3.60
C TRP A 57 -13.57 -6.70 -4.29
N TYR A 58 -12.49 -7.10 -3.61
CA TYR A 58 -11.54 -8.08 -4.10
C TYR A 58 -11.48 -9.29 -3.16
N ASP A 59 -11.02 -10.41 -3.69
CA ASP A 59 -10.64 -11.54 -2.86
C ASP A 59 -9.18 -11.33 -2.46
N TRP A 60 -8.88 -11.52 -1.17
CA TRP A 60 -7.56 -11.33 -0.60
C TRP A 60 -7.10 -12.57 0.13
N VAL A 61 -5.80 -12.82 0.09
CA VAL A 61 -5.16 -13.85 0.92
C VAL A 61 -3.84 -13.32 1.46
N ARG A 62 -3.52 -13.71 2.70
CA ARG A 62 -2.26 -13.42 3.36
C ARG A 62 -1.61 -14.73 3.76
N GLU A 63 -0.44 -15.01 3.18
CA GLU A 63 0.36 -16.19 3.49
C GLU A 63 1.66 -15.78 4.21
N PRO A 64 1.96 -16.32 5.40
CA PRO A 64 3.23 -16.06 6.08
C PRO A 64 4.40 -16.62 5.26
N LEU A 65 5.43 -15.80 5.10
CA LEU A 65 6.68 -16.18 4.46
C LEU A 65 7.71 -16.59 5.50
N TRP A 66 8.56 -17.53 5.12
CA TRP A 66 9.65 -17.94 5.98
C TRP A 66 10.81 -16.93 5.88
N ARG A 67 11.40 -16.63 7.04
CA ARG A 67 12.62 -15.84 7.19
C ARG A 67 13.40 -16.34 8.39
N LEU A 68 14.73 -16.23 8.32
CA LEU A 68 15.58 -16.43 9.49
C LEU A 68 15.43 -15.21 10.41
N GLN A 69 14.94 -15.43 11.64
CA GLN A 69 14.71 -14.39 12.65
C GLN A 69 15.47 -14.77 13.94
N PRO A 70 16.80 -14.50 13.99
CA PRO A 70 17.65 -14.98 15.07
C PRO A 70 17.34 -14.34 16.43
N SER A 71 16.98 -13.06 16.47
CA SER A 71 16.67 -12.34 17.72
C SER A 71 15.20 -12.40 18.12
N GLU A 72 14.89 -12.11 19.39
CA GLU A 72 13.49 -12.03 19.87
C GLU A 72 12.75 -10.86 19.21
N GLU A 73 13.39 -9.69 19.11
CA GLU A 73 12.83 -8.49 18.50
C GLU A 73 12.46 -8.72 17.02
N GLU A 74 13.28 -9.46 16.26
CA GLU A 74 12.94 -9.81 14.88
C GLU A 74 11.75 -10.77 14.78
N ARG A 75 11.51 -11.59 15.81
CA ARG A 75 10.37 -12.51 15.87
C ARG A 75 9.06 -11.79 16.14
N ASP A 76 9.08 -10.58 16.68
CA ASP A 76 7.88 -9.75 16.82
C ASP A 76 7.35 -9.27 15.46
N TYR A 77 8.18 -9.34 14.43
CA TYR A 77 7.81 -9.01 13.05
C TYR A 77 7.60 -10.28 12.21
N GLY A 78 6.74 -10.15 11.21
CA GLY A 78 6.46 -11.17 10.23
C GLY A 78 6.69 -10.65 8.82
N HIS A 79 7.01 -11.57 7.91
CA HIS A 79 6.96 -11.32 6.49
C HIS A 79 5.76 -12.07 5.92
N TYR A 80 5.00 -11.40 5.07
CA TYR A 80 3.79 -11.97 4.49
C TYR A 80 3.74 -11.70 3.00
N LEU A 81 3.22 -12.68 2.26
CA LEU A 81 2.76 -12.50 0.90
C LEU A 81 1.27 -12.14 0.98
N LEU A 82 0.94 -10.90 0.63
CA LEU A 82 -0.44 -10.45 0.49
C LEU A 82 -0.78 -10.47 -1.00
N VAL A 83 -1.90 -11.09 -1.36
CA VAL A 83 -2.32 -11.21 -2.75
C VAL A 83 -3.76 -10.74 -2.89
N GLN A 84 -3.97 -9.86 -3.85
CA GLN A 84 -5.27 -9.40 -4.29
C GLN A 84 -5.65 -10.15 -5.55
N ARG A 85 -6.91 -10.57 -5.68
CA ARG A 85 -7.46 -11.16 -6.89
C ARG A 85 -8.73 -10.43 -7.32
N SER A 86 -8.79 -10.02 -8.59
CA SER A 86 -10.02 -9.49 -9.18
C SER A 86 -11.09 -10.57 -9.25
N ARG A 87 -12.36 -10.14 -9.19
CA ARG A 87 -13.52 -11.04 -9.22
C ARG A 87 -14.17 -11.10 -10.61
N ASP A 88 -13.50 -10.54 -11.61
CA ASP A 88 -13.89 -10.66 -13.02
C ASP A 88 -13.44 -12.01 -13.60
N GLU A 89 -13.83 -12.28 -14.84
CA GLU A 89 -13.49 -13.54 -15.52
C GLU A 89 -11.98 -13.78 -15.65
N LYS A 90 -11.19 -12.70 -15.66
CA LYS A 90 -9.74 -12.77 -15.81
C LYS A 90 -9.02 -13.15 -14.53
N GLN A 91 -9.61 -12.88 -13.36
CA GLN A 91 -9.03 -13.14 -12.04
C GLN A 91 -7.57 -12.69 -11.92
N GLU A 92 -7.29 -11.49 -12.43
CA GLU A 92 -5.97 -10.87 -12.37
C GLU A 92 -5.53 -10.72 -10.90
N ARG A 93 -4.25 -10.99 -10.66
CA ARG A 93 -3.67 -11.02 -9.31
C ARG A 93 -2.59 -9.96 -9.16
N ALA A 94 -2.62 -9.23 -8.05
CA ALA A 94 -1.54 -8.35 -7.61
C ALA A 94 -0.88 -8.93 -6.36
N TYR A 95 0.44 -8.81 -6.26
CA TYR A 95 1.23 -9.46 -5.20
C TYR A 95 2.06 -8.43 -4.44
N TYR A 96 2.00 -8.50 -3.12
CA TYR A 96 2.67 -7.57 -2.21
C TYR A 96 3.48 -8.33 -1.17
N ILE A 97 4.69 -7.83 -0.87
CA ILE A 97 5.45 -8.28 0.29
C ILE A 97 5.24 -7.29 1.42
N VAL A 98 4.74 -7.82 2.52
CA VAL A 98 4.46 -7.06 3.72
C VAL A 98 5.47 -7.42 4.78
N TYR A 99 6.11 -6.41 5.35
CA TYR A 99 6.83 -6.49 6.61
C TYR A 99 6.05 -5.73 7.67
N ALA A 100 5.57 -6.43 8.69
CA ALA A 100 4.71 -5.85 9.72
C ALA A 100 4.90 -6.57 11.06
N GLY A 101 4.64 -5.86 12.16
CA GLY A 101 4.54 -6.49 13.48
C GLY A 101 3.41 -7.53 13.47
N ARG A 102 3.66 -8.70 14.06
CA ARG A 102 2.73 -9.83 13.99
C ARG A 102 1.36 -9.51 14.58
N GLU A 103 1.33 -8.65 15.60
CA GLU A 103 0.11 -8.18 16.25
C GLU A 103 -0.75 -7.28 15.34
N GLN A 104 -0.13 -6.55 14.40
CA GLN A 104 -0.85 -5.65 13.49
C GLN A 104 -1.08 -6.27 12.09
N ALA A 105 -0.52 -7.45 11.82
CA ALA A 105 -0.56 -8.12 10.53
C ALA A 105 -1.87 -8.88 10.25
N ASP A 106 -3.00 -8.40 10.78
CA ASP A 106 -4.33 -8.89 10.42
C ASP A 106 -4.66 -8.54 8.97
N LEU A 107 -5.37 -9.44 8.28
CA LEU A 107 -5.66 -9.30 6.86
C LEU A 107 -6.35 -7.98 6.56
N LYS A 108 -7.34 -7.58 7.38
CA LYS A 108 -8.07 -6.33 7.20
C LYS A 108 -7.15 -5.11 7.24
N THR A 109 -6.25 -5.04 8.21
CA THR A 109 -5.27 -3.96 8.33
C THR A 109 -4.36 -3.92 7.10
N LEU A 110 -3.86 -5.07 6.66
CA LEU A 110 -2.98 -5.16 5.50
C LEU A 110 -3.69 -4.73 4.20
N VAL A 111 -4.96 -5.10 4.03
CA VAL A 111 -5.78 -4.68 2.89
C VAL A 111 -5.99 -3.17 2.90
N GLN A 112 -6.25 -2.55 4.05
CA GLN A 112 -6.37 -1.10 4.17
C GLN A 112 -5.08 -0.37 3.77
N VAL A 113 -3.92 -0.85 4.27
CA VAL A 113 -2.61 -0.28 3.90
C VAL A 113 -2.34 -0.45 2.41
N ALA A 114 -2.65 -1.61 1.83
CA ALA A 114 -2.54 -1.83 0.38
C ALA A 114 -3.44 -0.87 -0.41
N GLY A 115 -4.63 -0.59 0.09
CA GLY A 115 -5.56 0.41 -0.45
C GLY A 115 -4.98 1.83 -0.52
N HIS A 116 -4.28 2.27 0.52
CA HIS A 116 -3.65 3.61 0.55
C HIS A 116 -2.58 3.81 -0.53
N ARG A 117 -1.99 2.73 -1.07
CA ARG A 117 -1.05 2.86 -2.19
C ARG A 117 -1.70 3.51 -3.41
N TRP A 118 -2.96 3.19 -3.67
CA TRP A 118 -3.70 3.78 -4.78
C TRP A 118 -3.93 5.29 -4.58
N GLU A 119 -4.13 5.73 -3.33
CA GLU A 119 -4.23 7.15 -2.99
C GLU A 119 -2.90 7.88 -3.25
N ILE A 120 -1.75 7.23 -2.96
CA ILE A 120 -0.42 7.78 -3.24
C ILE A 120 -0.23 7.97 -4.75
N GLU A 121 -0.50 6.94 -5.55
CA GLU A 121 -0.38 7.00 -7.01
C GLU A 121 -1.30 8.09 -7.60
N SER A 122 -2.52 8.20 -7.08
CA SER A 122 -3.48 9.24 -7.48
C SER A 122 -3.00 10.64 -7.12
N GLY A 123 -2.46 10.84 -5.91
CA GLY A 123 -1.85 12.11 -5.50
C GLY A 123 -0.68 12.51 -6.39
N PHE A 124 0.15 11.55 -6.83
CA PHE A 124 1.22 11.83 -7.80
C PHE A 124 0.68 12.26 -9.16
N GLU A 125 -0.35 11.61 -9.69
CA GLU A 125 -0.99 12.02 -10.95
C GLU A 125 -1.66 13.39 -10.83
N GLU A 126 -2.34 13.67 -9.71
CA GLU A 126 -2.89 15.00 -9.41
C GLU A 126 -1.77 16.05 -9.32
N THR A 127 -0.63 15.74 -8.70
CA THR A 127 0.50 16.68 -8.59
C THR A 127 1.09 17.01 -9.98
N LYS A 128 1.09 16.06 -10.92
CA LYS A 128 1.49 16.33 -12.32
C LYS A 128 0.51 17.29 -12.99
N GLY A 129 -0.78 16.98 -12.94
CA GLY A 129 -1.83 17.78 -13.57
C GLY A 129 -2.01 19.18 -12.98
N GLU A 130 -2.10 19.27 -11.66
CA GLU A 130 -2.46 20.49 -10.93
C GLU A 130 -1.25 21.34 -10.52
N CYS A 131 -0.11 20.70 -10.22
CA CYS A 131 1.08 21.37 -9.67
C CYS A 131 2.30 21.30 -10.60
N GLY A 132 2.14 20.77 -11.81
CA GLY A 132 3.17 20.75 -12.85
C GLY A 132 4.41 19.94 -12.48
N LEU A 133 4.26 18.86 -11.70
CA LEU A 133 5.38 18.03 -11.24
C LEU A 133 6.27 17.54 -12.38
N ASP A 134 5.69 17.26 -13.55
CA ASP A 134 6.36 16.82 -14.77
C ASP A 134 6.50 17.93 -15.83
N HIS A 135 5.96 19.12 -15.57
CA HIS A 135 6.04 20.29 -16.45
C HIS A 135 7.24 21.19 -16.10
N TYR A 136 8.45 20.66 -16.27
CA TYR A 136 9.69 21.43 -16.08
C TYR A 136 10.68 21.23 -17.23
N GLU A 137 11.41 22.30 -17.60
CA GLU A 137 12.47 22.25 -18.62
C GLU A 137 13.88 22.42 -18.01
N VAL A 138 14.00 22.27 -16.69
CA VAL A 138 15.26 22.52 -15.96
C VAL A 138 16.32 21.45 -16.24
N ARG A 139 17.53 21.89 -16.55
CA ARG A 139 18.68 21.02 -16.88
C ARG A 139 19.74 20.95 -15.78
N GLN A 140 19.52 21.65 -14.67
CA GLN A 140 20.44 21.71 -13.54
C GLN A 140 19.80 21.10 -12.30
N TRP A 141 20.59 20.31 -11.56
CA TRP A 141 20.16 19.60 -10.36
C TRP A 141 19.50 20.52 -9.30
N PRO A 142 20.04 21.71 -8.95
CA PRO A 142 19.41 22.56 -7.94
C PRO A 142 18.04 23.10 -8.36
N SER A 143 17.88 23.42 -9.65
CA SER A 143 16.62 23.92 -10.20
C SER A 143 15.56 22.82 -10.24
N TRP A 144 15.93 21.59 -10.60
CA TRP A 144 15.07 20.41 -10.51
C TRP A 144 14.61 20.14 -9.08
N TYR A 145 15.55 20.13 -8.13
CA TYR A 145 15.23 19.87 -6.73
C TYR A 145 14.24 20.88 -6.15
N ARG A 146 14.43 22.18 -6.44
CA ARG A 146 13.50 23.25 -6.02
C ARG A 146 12.12 23.07 -6.65
N HIS A 147 12.05 22.74 -7.93
CA HIS A 147 10.79 22.50 -8.65
C HIS A 147 9.99 21.38 -8.01
N ILE A 148 10.59 20.18 -7.88
CA ILE A 148 9.94 19.02 -7.28
C ILE A 148 9.46 19.32 -5.85
N THR A 149 10.28 19.99 -5.05
CA THR A 149 9.91 20.35 -3.67
C THR A 149 8.72 21.30 -3.64
N LEU A 150 8.70 22.33 -4.48
CA LEU A 150 7.60 23.30 -4.55
C LEU A 150 6.30 22.68 -5.09
N SER A 151 6.38 21.82 -6.11
CA SER A 151 5.21 21.10 -6.62
C SER A 151 4.59 20.17 -5.58
N LEU A 152 5.41 19.40 -4.84
CA LEU A 152 4.92 18.54 -3.76
C LEU A 152 4.33 19.35 -2.60
N LEU A 153 4.93 20.50 -2.25
CA LEU A 153 4.39 21.40 -1.23
C LEU A 153 3.02 21.98 -1.65
N ALA A 154 2.90 22.43 -2.90
CA ALA A 154 1.64 22.96 -3.44
C ALA A 154 0.54 21.90 -3.41
N HIS A 155 0.84 20.66 -3.79
CA HIS A 155 -0.13 19.57 -3.73
C HIS A 155 -0.53 19.23 -2.29
N ALA A 156 0.41 19.22 -1.34
CA ALA A 156 0.08 19.01 0.08
C ALA A 156 -0.88 20.09 0.61
N VAL A 157 -0.66 21.37 0.24
CA VAL A 157 -1.58 22.47 0.58
C VAL A 157 -2.96 22.24 -0.04
N LEU A 158 -3.01 21.89 -1.33
CA LEU A 158 -4.27 21.62 -2.04
C LEU A 158 -5.04 20.45 -1.41
N ALA A 159 -4.37 19.37 -1.06
CA ALA A 159 -4.97 18.20 -0.40
C ALA A 159 -5.62 18.58 0.95
N VAL A 160 -4.94 19.42 1.76
CA VAL A 160 -5.48 19.92 3.04
C VAL A 160 -6.71 20.81 2.81
N LEU A 161 -6.65 21.72 1.83
CA LEU A 161 -7.75 22.61 1.51
C LEU A 161 -8.98 21.84 1.00
N ASN A 162 -8.78 20.89 0.09
CA ASN A 162 -9.85 20.04 -0.44
C ASN A 162 -10.51 19.23 0.67
N ARG A 163 -9.73 18.67 1.61
CA ARG A 163 -10.27 17.97 2.77
C ARG A 163 -11.10 18.88 3.69
N SER A 164 -10.69 20.13 3.87
CA SER A 164 -11.42 21.11 4.71
C SER A 164 -12.72 21.61 4.07
N SER A 165 -12.80 21.63 2.74
CA SER A 165 -13.98 22.05 1.98
C SER A 165 -15.14 21.03 2.05
N VAL A 166 -14.81 19.74 2.23
CA VAL A 166 -15.78 18.64 2.27
C VAL A 166 -16.50 18.53 3.63
N TYR A 167 -16.03 19.19 4.69
CA TYR A 167 -16.78 19.31 5.95
C TYR A 167 -17.46 20.68 6.04
N PRO A 168 -18.81 20.76 6.01
CA PRO A 168 -19.48 22.02 6.28
C PRO A 168 -19.16 22.44 7.73
N LYS A 169 -18.72 23.69 7.90
CA LYS A 169 -18.66 24.33 9.23
C LYS A 169 -20.05 24.22 9.84
N PHE A 170 -20.22 23.40 10.89
CA PHE A 170 -21.44 23.39 11.67
C PHE A 170 -21.71 24.81 12.21
N PRO A 171 -22.96 25.30 12.18
CA PRO A 171 -23.27 26.62 12.72
C PRO A 171 -23.01 26.61 14.22
N ILE A 172 -22.25 27.60 14.70
CA ILE A 172 -22.22 27.94 16.12
C ILE A 172 -23.47 28.82 16.34
N ASP A 173 -24.53 28.22 16.87
CA ASP A 173 -25.65 28.97 17.41
C ASP A 173 -25.17 29.71 18.67
N TYR A 174 -25.29 31.04 18.65
CA TYR A 174 -25.08 31.94 19.79
C TYR A 174 -26.35 32.06 20.64
#